data_AF-A0A662CLW3-F1
#
_entry.id   AF-A0A662CLW3-F1
#
_cell.length_a   1.000
_cell.length_b   1.000
_cell.length_c   1.000
_cell.angle_alpha   90.00
_cell.angle_beta   90.00
_cell.angle_gamma   90.00
#
_symmetry.space_group_name_H-M   'P 1'
#
loop_
_entity.id
_entity.type
_entity.pdbx_description
1 polymer ?
#
loop_
_entity_poly.entity_id
_entity_poly.type
_entity_poly.pdbx_seq_one_letter_code
_entity_poly.pdbx_strand_id
1 'polypeptide(L)'
;THMVATPHFIPGAYTRGIKNGPQLLKELKNRLTTESIPLEVSLAAEIEPFPEMVQWIEEGRLPLYPSGKHLLVEAPLYTSPSWMKDLLEDLLTLGLVPILAHPERSPIAYTPIPENLVKRGGEIQLDAGSLLGLWGKEAQKRAWVMVGNGWATYVASDSHKAGVRDPKLLRKAREAIARDKGEELALALTEERAKKVVTPWCSSGT
;
A
#
# COMPACT_ATOMS: atom_id res chain seq x y z
N THR A 1 1.47 14.37 8.40
CA THR A 1 2.91 14.74 8.46
C THR A 1 3.84 13.53 8.35
N HIS A 2 3.33 12.33 8.00
CA HIS A 2 4.12 11.11 7.90
C HIS A 2 3.98 10.52 6.49
N MET A 3 5.08 10.00 5.95
CA MET A 3 5.12 9.25 4.69
C MET A 3 5.78 7.90 4.92
N VAL A 4 5.31 6.86 4.26
CA VAL A 4 6.04 5.59 4.16
C VAL A 4 6.59 5.47 2.75
N ALA A 5 7.91 5.40 2.62
CA ALA A 5 8.55 5.07 1.37
C ALA A 5 8.40 3.57 1.11
N THR A 6 7.82 3.21 -0.03
CA THR A 6 7.58 1.82 -0.46
C THR A 6 8.27 1.55 -1.79
N PRO A 7 9.62 1.62 -1.88
CA PRO A 7 10.31 1.28 -3.12
C PRO A 7 9.95 -0.15 -3.55
N HIS A 8 9.89 -0.40 -4.87
CA HIS A 8 9.63 -1.74 -5.38
C HIS A 8 10.67 -2.74 -4.90
N PHE A 9 10.19 -3.89 -4.46
CA PHE A 9 10.97 -5.09 -4.27
C PHE A 9 10.58 -6.11 -5.33
N ILE A 10 11.50 -6.31 -6.26
CA ILE A 10 11.36 -7.25 -7.38
C ILE A 10 12.46 -8.30 -7.22
N PRO A 11 12.13 -9.58 -7.02
CA PRO A 11 13.12 -10.64 -6.93
C PRO A 11 13.98 -10.73 -8.19
N GLY A 12 15.29 -10.87 -8.03
CA GLY A 12 16.23 -11.03 -9.15
C GLY A 12 16.55 -9.76 -9.93
N ALA A 13 15.62 -8.79 -10.03
CA ALA A 13 15.97 -7.43 -10.41
C ALA A 13 16.79 -6.80 -9.27
N TYR A 14 17.90 -6.16 -9.62
CA TYR A 14 18.88 -5.63 -8.67
C TYR A 14 18.16 -4.92 -7.49
N THR A 15 18.27 -5.47 -6.27
CA THR A 15 17.55 -5.07 -5.03
C THR A 15 18.01 -3.72 -4.46
N ARG A 16 18.41 -2.80 -5.35
CA ARG A 16 19.05 -1.50 -5.09
C ARG A 16 18.25 -0.67 -4.09
N GLY A 17 16.92 -0.69 -4.18
CA GLY A 17 16.02 0.03 -3.27
C GLY A 17 15.97 -0.53 -1.84
N ILE A 18 16.03 -1.85 -1.68
CA ILE A 18 15.97 -2.48 -0.35
C ILE A 18 17.32 -2.53 0.33
N LYS A 19 18.36 -3.00 -0.38
CA LYS A 19 19.70 -3.16 0.23
C LYS A 19 20.26 -1.83 0.73
N ASN A 20 19.99 -0.75 -0.01
CA ASN A 20 20.39 0.60 0.36
C ASN A 20 19.28 1.40 1.06
N GLY A 21 18.08 0.84 1.18
CA GLY A 21 16.90 1.54 1.69
C GLY A 21 17.11 2.21 3.05
N PRO A 22 17.64 1.51 4.07
CA PRO A 22 17.91 2.12 5.38
C PRO A 22 18.91 3.29 5.30
N GLN A 23 19.94 3.17 4.45
CA GLN A 23 20.94 4.22 4.28
C GLN A 23 20.35 5.44 3.54
N LEU A 24 19.58 5.21 2.47
CA LEU A 24 18.88 6.28 1.73
C LEU A 24 17.81 6.97 2.60
N LEU A 25 17.11 6.21 3.44
CA LEU A 25 16.17 6.78 4.42
C LEU A 25 16.90 7.69 5.41
N LYS A 26 18.06 7.27 5.92
CA LYS A 26 18.89 8.08 6.82
C LYS A 26 19.34 9.37 6.14
N GLU A 27 19.81 9.28 4.88
CA GLU A 27 20.19 10.45 4.08
C GLU A 27 19.01 11.40 3.87
N LEU A 28 17.85 10.88 3.49
CA LEU A 28 16.63 11.66 3.31
C LEU A 28 16.21 12.36 4.61
N LYS A 29 16.17 11.64 5.74
CA LYS A 29 15.84 12.22 7.04
C LYS A 29 16.80 13.34 7.43
N ASN A 30 18.10 13.14 7.24
CA ASN A 30 19.09 14.19 7.49
C ASN A 30 18.82 15.42 6.63
N ARG A 31 18.52 15.23 5.35
CA ARG A 31 18.22 16.34 4.45
C ARG A 31 16.94 17.08 4.84
N LEU A 32 15.87 16.36 5.19
CA LEU A 32 14.62 16.97 5.67
C LEU A 32 14.86 17.83 6.91
N THR A 33 15.67 17.35 7.85
CA THR A 33 16.08 18.12 9.05
C THR A 33 16.89 19.35 8.68
N THR A 34 17.91 19.23 7.83
CA THR A 34 18.74 20.36 7.37
C THR A 34 17.89 21.45 6.69
N GLU A 35 16.92 21.04 5.89
CA GLU A 35 16.03 21.95 5.16
C GLU A 35 14.81 22.41 5.99
N SER A 36 14.73 22.02 7.27
CA SER A 36 13.61 22.34 8.18
C SER A 36 12.23 21.94 7.62
N ILE A 37 12.15 20.80 6.92
CA ILE A 37 10.90 20.26 6.39
C ILE A 37 10.29 19.32 7.42
N PRO A 38 9.11 19.62 8.00
CA PRO A 38 8.49 18.82 9.06
C PRO A 38 7.76 17.59 8.48
N LEU A 39 8.52 16.69 7.88
CA LEU A 39 8.05 15.43 7.30
C LEU A 39 8.77 14.25 7.94
N GLU A 40 8.01 13.39 8.60
CA GLU A 40 8.50 12.09 9.04
C GLU A 40 8.41 11.07 7.90
N VAL A 41 9.44 10.24 7.78
CA VAL A 41 9.50 9.21 6.74
C VAL A 41 9.84 7.85 7.37
N SER A 42 9.03 6.84 7.09
CA SER A 42 9.34 5.44 7.38
C SER A 42 9.65 4.69 6.09
N LEU A 43 10.21 3.49 6.21
CA LEU A 43 10.51 2.62 5.09
C LEU A 43 9.71 1.32 5.23
N ALA A 44 9.16 0.87 4.11
CA ALA A 44 8.64 -0.47 3.88
C ALA A 44 9.06 -0.86 2.45
N ALA A 45 8.34 -1.76 1.78
CA ALA A 45 8.43 -1.90 0.32
C ALA A 45 7.08 -2.24 -0.27
N GLU A 46 6.94 -1.96 -1.56
CA GLU A 46 5.93 -2.56 -2.41
C GLU A 46 6.51 -3.85 -3.00
N ILE A 47 5.99 -4.99 -2.60
CA ILE A 47 6.55 -6.31 -2.93
C ILE A 47 5.80 -6.87 -4.14
N GLU A 48 6.53 -7.07 -5.25
CA GLU A 48 6.02 -7.86 -6.36
C GLU A 48 5.88 -9.32 -5.90
N PRO A 49 4.70 -9.96 -5.99
CA PRO A 49 4.51 -11.35 -5.57
C PRO A 49 5.49 -12.33 -6.24
N PHE A 50 6.04 -13.27 -5.47
CA PHE A 50 6.91 -14.34 -6.00
C PHE A 50 6.81 -15.64 -5.20
N PRO A 51 7.20 -16.80 -5.78
CA PRO A 51 6.97 -18.12 -5.17
C PRO A 51 7.57 -18.28 -3.76
N GLU A 52 8.78 -17.77 -3.53
CA GLU A 52 9.50 -17.90 -2.25
C GLU A 52 9.12 -16.83 -1.22
N MET A 53 8.09 -16.02 -1.49
CA MET A 53 7.71 -14.88 -0.65
C MET A 53 7.41 -15.27 0.80
N VAL A 54 6.66 -16.36 1.00
CA VAL A 54 6.31 -16.90 2.33
C VAL A 54 7.57 -17.29 3.10
N GLN A 55 8.48 -18.03 2.46
CA GLN A 55 9.76 -18.42 3.06
C GLN A 55 10.60 -17.18 3.44
N TRP A 56 10.68 -16.17 2.56
CA TRP A 56 11.49 -14.97 2.83
C TRP A 56 10.92 -14.12 3.96
N ILE A 57 9.61 -14.18 4.20
CA ILE A 57 8.96 -13.54 5.34
C ILE A 57 9.37 -14.22 6.64
N GLU A 58 9.29 -15.56 6.70
CA GLU A 58 9.69 -16.33 7.88
C GLU A 58 11.18 -16.15 8.22
N GLU A 59 12.02 -15.98 7.20
CA GLU A 59 13.44 -15.65 7.33
C GLU A 59 13.72 -14.18 7.69
N GLY A 60 12.70 -13.33 7.81
CA GLY A 60 12.84 -11.90 8.13
C GLY A 60 13.50 -11.06 7.03
N ARG A 61 13.41 -11.51 5.77
CA ARG A 61 14.10 -10.89 4.62
C ARG A 61 13.26 -9.87 3.87
N LEU A 62 11.95 -9.83 4.11
CA LEU A 62 11.06 -8.86 3.48
C LEU A 62 10.73 -7.71 4.43
N PRO A 63 10.72 -6.46 3.94
CA PRO A 63 10.35 -5.33 4.78
C PRO A 63 8.84 -5.31 5.01
N LEU A 64 8.47 -5.16 6.27
CA LEU A 64 7.10 -4.89 6.68
C LEU A 64 6.94 -3.38 6.88
N TYR A 65 5.70 -2.92 6.95
CA TYR A 65 5.40 -1.61 7.52
C TYR A 65 5.87 -1.53 8.99
N PRO A 66 6.10 -0.33 9.54
CA PRO A 66 6.57 -0.13 10.92
C PRO A 66 5.76 -0.86 12.00
N SER A 67 4.47 -1.12 11.77
CA SER A 67 3.63 -1.96 12.62
C SER A 67 4.17 -3.39 12.85
N GLY A 68 5.03 -3.91 11.98
CA GLY A 68 5.56 -5.27 12.05
C GLY A 68 4.58 -6.38 11.64
N LYS A 69 3.39 -6.02 11.15
CA LYS A 69 2.35 -6.98 10.71
C LYS A 69 1.86 -6.76 9.28
N HIS A 70 1.92 -5.53 8.79
CA HIS A 70 1.40 -5.20 7.48
C HIS A 70 2.51 -5.25 6.43
N LEU A 71 2.18 -5.72 5.23
CA LEU A 71 3.06 -5.70 4.06
C LEU A 71 2.28 -5.29 2.82
N LEU A 72 2.91 -4.48 1.97
CA LEU A 72 2.30 -4.04 0.72
C LEU A 72 2.63 -5.05 -0.37
N VAL A 73 1.61 -5.69 -0.92
CA VAL A 73 1.74 -6.70 -1.97
C VAL A 73 1.15 -6.13 -3.26
N GLU A 74 1.98 -6.02 -4.30
CA GLU A 74 1.55 -5.45 -5.57
C GLU A 74 0.51 -6.35 -6.25
N ALA A 75 -0.61 -5.78 -6.70
CA ALA A 75 -1.58 -6.54 -7.47
C ALA A 75 -0.98 -6.90 -8.85
N PRO A 76 -0.90 -8.20 -9.19
CA PRO A 76 -0.17 -8.61 -10.38
C PRO A 76 -0.91 -8.23 -11.67
N LEU A 77 -0.17 -7.86 -12.72
CA LEU A 77 -0.75 -7.65 -14.04
C LEU A 77 -0.91 -8.95 -14.84
N TYR A 78 -0.02 -9.93 -14.63
CA TYR A 78 0.10 -11.12 -15.48
C TYR A 78 0.09 -12.45 -14.72
N THR A 79 -0.17 -12.43 -13.41
CA THR A 79 -0.11 -13.64 -12.58
C THR A 79 -1.47 -14.32 -12.46
N SER A 80 -1.45 -15.65 -12.30
CA SER A 80 -2.68 -16.42 -12.06
C SER A 80 -3.42 -15.91 -10.83
N PRO A 81 -4.73 -15.57 -10.94
CA PRO A 81 -5.56 -15.22 -9.81
C PRO A 81 -5.59 -16.29 -8.71
N SER A 82 -5.55 -17.58 -9.07
CA SER A 82 -5.59 -18.66 -8.09
C SER A 82 -4.36 -18.66 -7.19
N TRP A 83 -3.17 -18.50 -7.78
CA TRP A 83 -1.92 -18.45 -7.03
C TRP A 83 -1.86 -17.20 -6.15
N MET A 84 -2.31 -16.05 -6.67
CA MET A 84 -2.37 -14.82 -5.87
C MET A 84 -3.32 -14.96 -4.68
N LYS A 85 -4.46 -15.63 -4.86
CA LYS A 85 -5.36 -15.95 -3.75
C LYS A 85 -4.63 -16.78 -2.69
N ASP A 86 -4.00 -17.88 -3.09
CA ASP A 86 -3.36 -18.79 -2.12
C ASP A 86 -2.21 -18.11 -1.37
N LEU A 87 -1.40 -17.29 -2.06
CA LEU A 87 -0.38 -16.45 -1.40
C LEU A 87 -0.99 -15.53 -0.33
N LEU A 88 -2.07 -14.82 -0.64
CA LEU A 88 -2.73 -13.94 0.34
C LEU A 88 -3.28 -14.72 1.54
N GLU A 89 -3.80 -15.93 1.31
CA GLU A 89 -4.28 -16.83 2.37
C GLU A 89 -3.14 -17.29 3.29
N ASP A 90 -1.99 -17.63 2.72
CA ASP A 90 -0.79 -18.05 3.45
C ASP A 90 -0.27 -16.90 4.33
N LEU A 91 -0.22 -15.67 3.79
CA LEU A 91 0.18 -14.48 4.55
C LEU A 91 -0.73 -14.22 5.75
N LEU A 92 -2.05 -14.35 5.58
CA LEU A 92 -3.01 -14.24 6.68
C LEU A 92 -2.81 -15.34 7.72
N THR A 93 -2.52 -16.57 7.28
CA THR A 93 -2.28 -17.72 8.17
C THR A 93 -1.00 -17.56 8.99
N LEU A 94 0.02 -16.88 8.45
CA LEU A 94 1.23 -16.49 9.18
C LEU A 94 1.00 -15.34 10.19
N GLY A 95 -0.23 -14.82 10.31
CA GLY A 95 -0.57 -13.73 11.22
C GLY A 95 -0.17 -12.34 10.71
N LEU A 96 0.16 -12.23 9.42
CA LEU A 96 0.39 -10.95 8.75
C LEU A 96 -0.91 -10.40 8.16
N VAL A 97 -0.89 -9.11 7.84
CA VAL A 97 -1.99 -8.38 7.20
C VAL A 97 -1.53 -7.92 5.82
N PRO A 98 -1.77 -8.71 4.75
CA PRO A 98 -1.47 -8.28 3.40
C PRO A 98 -2.34 -7.07 3.00
N ILE A 99 -1.68 -6.00 2.55
CA ILE A 99 -2.30 -4.86 1.90
C ILE A 99 -2.14 -5.05 0.40
N LEU A 100 -3.22 -5.35 -0.32
CA LEU A 100 -3.20 -5.46 -1.78
C LEU A 100 -3.11 -4.06 -2.39
N ALA A 101 -1.98 -3.77 -3.04
CA ALA A 101 -1.70 -2.48 -3.65
C ALA A 101 -2.42 -2.34 -5.00
N HIS A 102 -3.13 -1.23 -5.12
CA HIS A 102 -3.83 -0.75 -6.31
C HIS A 102 -4.51 -1.84 -7.17
N PRO A 103 -5.28 -2.78 -6.58
CA PRO A 103 -5.93 -3.84 -7.34
C PRO A 103 -6.86 -3.32 -8.42
N GLU A 104 -7.39 -2.10 -8.26
CA GLU A 104 -8.18 -1.41 -9.28
C GLU A 104 -7.43 -1.18 -10.58
N ARG A 105 -6.09 -1.30 -10.64
CA ARG A 105 -5.29 -1.21 -11.87
C ARG A 105 -5.02 -2.58 -12.51
N SER A 106 -5.34 -3.68 -11.82
CA SER A 106 -5.07 -5.06 -12.25
C SER A 106 -6.34 -5.81 -12.68
N PRO A 107 -6.24 -6.83 -13.55
CA PRO A 107 -7.32 -7.77 -13.82
C PRO A 107 -7.89 -8.47 -12.58
N ILE A 108 -7.13 -8.56 -11.48
CA ILE A 108 -7.59 -9.18 -10.23
C ILE A 108 -8.84 -8.52 -9.65
N ALA A 109 -9.07 -7.23 -9.95
CA ALA A 109 -10.26 -6.52 -9.53
C ALA A 109 -11.56 -7.03 -10.16
N TYR A 110 -11.49 -7.90 -11.18
CA TYR A 110 -12.67 -8.57 -11.76
C TYR A 110 -12.97 -9.93 -11.12
N THR A 111 -12.18 -10.33 -10.12
CA THR A 111 -12.31 -11.61 -9.42
C THR A 111 -12.88 -11.37 -8.02
N PRO A 112 -13.37 -12.41 -7.32
CA PRO A 112 -13.80 -12.26 -5.93
C PRO A 112 -12.62 -12.11 -4.93
N ILE A 113 -11.37 -12.11 -5.41
CA ILE A 113 -10.19 -12.11 -4.53
C ILE A 113 -10.12 -10.85 -3.65
N PRO A 114 -10.29 -9.61 -4.15
CA PRO A 114 -10.23 -8.43 -3.29
C PRO A 114 -11.32 -8.44 -2.20
N GLU A 115 -12.54 -8.86 -2.55
CA GLU A 115 -13.65 -8.99 -1.59
C GLU A 115 -13.35 -10.05 -0.52
N ASN A 116 -12.89 -11.23 -0.94
CA ASN A 116 -12.54 -12.32 -0.04
C ASN A 116 -11.37 -11.97 0.87
N LEU A 117 -10.37 -11.27 0.34
CA LEU A 117 -9.23 -10.76 1.11
C LEU A 117 -9.72 -9.89 2.27
N VAL A 118 -10.57 -8.90 1.97
CA VAL A 118 -11.14 -8.00 2.99
C VAL A 118 -11.96 -8.77 4.02
N LYS A 119 -12.79 -9.73 3.59
CA LYS A 119 -13.60 -10.59 4.48
C LYS A 119 -12.75 -11.43 5.44
N ARG A 120 -11.53 -11.77 5.06
CA ARG A 120 -10.59 -12.55 5.88
C ARG A 120 -9.60 -11.69 6.68
N GLY A 121 -9.75 -10.38 6.65
CA GLY A 121 -8.95 -9.45 7.45
C GLY A 121 -7.71 -8.89 6.74
N GLY A 122 -7.55 -9.15 5.44
CA GLY A 122 -6.61 -8.41 4.60
C GLY A 122 -7.15 -7.03 4.25
N GLU A 123 -6.30 -6.20 3.66
CA GLU A 123 -6.60 -4.79 3.40
C GLU A 123 -6.31 -4.41 1.94
N ILE A 124 -6.88 -3.29 1.49
CA ILE A 124 -6.69 -2.77 0.13
C ILE A 124 -6.23 -1.32 0.18
N GLN A 125 -5.20 -1.00 -0.60
CA GLN A 125 -4.76 0.36 -0.84
C GLN A 125 -5.06 0.76 -2.29
N LEU A 126 -5.93 1.74 -2.50
CA LEU A 126 -6.17 2.33 -3.81
C LEU A 126 -5.13 3.39 -4.15
N ASP A 127 -4.86 3.59 -5.43
CA ASP A 127 -4.09 4.72 -5.95
C ASP A 127 -5.00 5.96 -6.07
N ALA A 128 -4.57 7.08 -5.48
CA ALA A 128 -5.27 8.37 -5.55
C ALA A 128 -5.53 8.81 -7.00
N GLY A 129 -4.60 8.53 -7.91
CA GLY A 129 -4.73 8.78 -9.33
C GLY A 129 -5.83 7.96 -10.01
N SER A 130 -6.10 6.74 -9.54
CA SER A 130 -7.20 5.90 -10.06
C SER A 130 -8.54 6.59 -9.84
N LEU A 131 -8.80 7.11 -8.63
CA LEU A 131 -10.03 7.83 -8.31
C LEU A 131 -10.23 9.09 -9.17
N LEU A 132 -9.13 9.69 -9.62
CA LEU A 132 -9.09 10.88 -10.47
C LEU A 132 -9.06 10.57 -11.97
N GLY A 133 -9.04 9.29 -12.36
CA GLY A 133 -9.07 8.88 -13.77
C GLY A 133 -7.72 8.86 -14.49
N LEU A 134 -6.59 9.01 -13.77
CA LEU A 134 -5.26 9.02 -14.39
C LEU A 134 -4.89 7.69 -15.04
N TRP A 135 -5.43 6.59 -14.55
CA TRP A 135 -5.20 5.24 -15.06
C TRP A 135 -6.32 4.73 -15.97
N GLY A 136 -7.13 5.65 -16.51
CA GLY A 136 -8.24 5.35 -17.40
C GLY A 136 -9.56 5.07 -16.67
N LYS A 137 -10.66 5.06 -17.46
CA LYS A 137 -12.03 4.98 -16.94
C LYS A 137 -12.32 3.70 -16.18
N GLU A 138 -11.75 2.57 -16.62
CA GLU A 138 -11.98 1.28 -15.97
C GLU A 138 -11.33 1.22 -14.59
N ALA A 139 -10.09 1.70 -14.44
CA ALA A 139 -9.44 1.79 -13.13
C ALA A 139 -10.20 2.74 -12.20
N GLN A 140 -10.67 3.88 -12.71
CA GLN A 140 -11.50 4.81 -11.95
C GLN A 140 -12.79 4.18 -11.48
N LYS A 141 -13.54 3.53 -12.37
CA LYS A 141 -14.78 2.83 -12.03
C LYS A 141 -14.54 1.79 -10.95
N ARG A 142 -13.49 0.97 -11.07
CA ARG A 142 -13.14 -0.04 -10.08
C ARG A 142 -12.75 0.56 -8.73
N ALA A 143 -11.97 1.64 -8.72
CA ALA A 143 -11.62 2.37 -7.51
C ALA A 143 -12.88 2.81 -6.75
N TRP A 144 -13.83 3.43 -7.45
CA TRP A 144 -15.09 3.91 -6.86
C TRP A 144 -16.01 2.77 -6.42
N VAL A 145 -16.02 1.63 -7.11
CA VAL A 145 -16.73 0.42 -6.65
C VAL A 145 -16.12 -0.09 -5.34
N MET A 146 -14.80 -0.16 -5.23
CA MET A 146 -14.12 -0.60 -3.99
C MET A 146 -14.37 0.36 -2.82
N VAL A 147 -14.42 1.68 -3.08
CA VAL A 147 -14.84 2.67 -2.08
C VAL A 147 -16.30 2.46 -1.69
N GLY A 148 -17.22 2.32 -2.66
CA GLY A 148 -18.65 2.17 -2.42
C GLY A 148 -19.05 0.88 -1.70
N ASN A 149 -18.31 -0.20 -1.93
CA ASN A 149 -18.52 -1.49 -1.27
C ASN A 149 -17.81 -1.59 0.10
N GLY A 150 -17.05 -0.57 0.51
CA GLY A 150 -16.30 -0.58 1.77
C GLY A 150 -15.08 -1.51 1.76
N TRP A 151 -14.58 -1.90 0.58
CA TRP A 151 -13.41 -2.77 0.45
C TRP A 151 -12.09 -1.99 0.59
N ALA A 152 -12.08 -0.72 0.17
CA ALA A 152 -10.91 0.14 0.30
C ALA A 152 -10.58 0.41 1.79
N THR A 153 -9.33 0.14 2.18
CA THR A 153 -8.82 0.48 3.51
C THR A 153 -8.03 1.77 3.47
N TYR A 154 -7.21 1.96 2.43
CA TYR A 154 -6.35 3.12 2.25
C TYR A 154 -6.53 3.72 0.85
N VAL A 155 -6.27 5.01 0.75
CA VAL A 155 -5.97 5.70 -0.51
C VAL A 155 -4.61 6.35 -0.34
N ALA A 156 -3.64 5.94 -1.17
CA ALA A 156 -2.28 6.43 -1.12
C ALA A 156 -1.89 7.12 -2.44
N SER A 157 -0.83 7.91 -2.42
CA SER A 157 -0.47 8.75 -3.56
C SER A 157 0.25 8.01 -4.68
N ASP A 158 0.84 6.84 -4.39
CA ASP A 158 1.68 6.04 -5.30
C ASP A 158 2.64 6.92 -6.15
N SER A 159 3.28 7.87 -5.46
CA SER A 159 3.99 8.98 -6.09
C SER A 159 5.40 8.59 -6.51
N HIS A 160 5.76 8.97 -7.73
CA HIS A 160 7.05 8.63 -8.34
C HIS A 160 7.83 9.85 -8.83
N LYS A 161 7.15 10.95 -9.16
CA LYS A 161 7.78 12.17 -9.67
C LYS A 161 6.86 13.38 -9.49
N ALA A 162 7.42 14.48 -8.98
CA ALA A 162 6.74 15.76 -8.91
C ALA A 162 6.23 16.19 -10.31
N GLY A 163 5.01 16.73 -10.36
CA GLY A 163 4.36 17.17 -11.59
C GLY A 163 3.74 16.07 -12.48
N VAL A 164 3.95 14.78 -12.18
CA VAL A 164 3.31 13.67 -12.93
C VAL A 164 2.52 12.77 -11.97
N ARG A 165 3.21 11.94 -11.20
CA ARG A 165 2.65 11.14 -10.10
C ARG A 165 2.99 11.86 -8.80
N ASP A 166 2.33 13.00 -8.63
CA ASP A 166 2.61 13.98 -7.59
C ASP A 166 1.87 13.65 -6.28
N PRO A 167 2.51 13.79 -5.11
CA PRO A 167 1.85 13.57 -3.81
C PRO A 167 0.56 14.38 -3.63
N LYS A 168 0.42 15.54 -4.29
CA LYS A 168 -0.79 16.38 -4.28
C LYS A 168 -2.03 15.68 -4.84
N LEU A 169 -1.88 14.59 -5.58
CA LEU A 169 -3.00 13.76 -6.03
C LEU A 169 -3.81 13.20 -4.87
N LEU A 170 -3.17 12.89 -3.73
CA LEU A 170 -3.86 12.39 -2.54
C LEU A 170 -4.87 13.42 -2.00
N ARG A 171 -4.49 14.70 -1.97
CA ARG A 171 -5.40 15.78 -1.55
C ARG A 171 -6.62 15.87 -2.48
N LYS A 172 -6.40 15.82 -3.79
CA LYS A 172 -7.49 15.86 -4.78
C LYS A 172 -8.40 14.63 -4.67
N ALA A 173 -7.84 13.45 -4.44
CA ALA A 173 -8.62 12.24 -4.22
C ALA A 173 -9.46 12.34 -2.94
N ARG A 174 -8.90 12.86 -1.84
CA ARG A 174 -9.65 13.14 -0.60
C ARG A 174 -10.84 14.07 -0.86
N GLU A 175 -10.62 15.18 -1.54
CA GLU A 175 -11.68 16.14 -1.91
C GLU A 175 -12.77 15.47 -2.76
N ALA A 176 -12.39 14.59 -3.69
CA ALA A 176 -13.35 13.84 -4.50
C ALA A 176 -14.17 12.84 -3.66
N ILE A 177 -13.54 12.10 -2.74
CA ILE A 177 -14.22 11.17 -1.82
C ILE A 177 -15.16 11.94 -0.90
N ALA A 178 -14.70 13.06 -0.32
CA ALA A 178 -15.52 13.87 0.58
C ALA A 178 -16.81 14.34 -0.09
N ARG A 179 -16.72 14.75 -1.35
CA ARG A 179 -17.87 15.19 -2.15
C ARG A 179 -18.88 14.07 -2.44
N ASP A 180 -18.41 12.84 -2.69
CA ASP A 180 -19.27 11.71 -3.10
C ASP A 180 -19.75 10.83 -1.94
N LYS A 181 -18.92 10.67 -0.90
CA LYS A 181 -19.11 9.72 0.21
C LYS A 181 -19.05 10.34 1.60
N GLY A 182 -18.78 11.64 1.71
CA GLY A 182 -18.69 12.36 2.97
C GLY A 182 -17.27 12.47 3.55
N GLU A 183 -17.07 13.49 4.37
CA GLU A 183 -15.76 13.87 4.94
C GLU A 183 -15.18 12.78 5.84
N GLU A 184 -16.02 12.10 6.62
CA GLU A 184 -15.59 11.04 7.54
C GLU A 184 -14.89 9.90 6.79
N LEU A 185 -15.49 9.37 5.71
CA LEU A 185 -14.87 8.32 4.92
C LEU A 185 -13.59 8.82 4.23
N ALA A 186 -13.59 10.07 3.75
CA ALA A 186 -12.43 10.67 3.10
C ALA A 186 -11.23 10.74 4.06
N LEU A 187 -11.44 11.19 5.29
CA LEU A 187 -10.41 11.24 6.33
C LEU A 187 -9.98 9.83 6.75
N ALA A 188 -10.92 8.91 6.92
CA ALA A 188 -10.63 7.54 7.29
C ALA A 188 -9.69 6.86 6.28
N LEU A 189 -9.98 6.99 4.98
CA LEU A 189 -9.21 6.35 3.91
C LEU A 189 -7.86 7.01 3.63
N THR A 190 -7.74 8.32 3.83
CA THR A 190 -6.53 9.07 3.41
C THR A 190 -5.59 9.40 4.56
N GLU A 191 -6.03 9.26 5.81
CA GLU A 191 -5.24 9.68 6.98
C GLU A 191 -5.41 8.76 8.18
N GLU A 192 -6.63 8.54 8.68
CA GLU A 192 -6.80 7.94 10.02
C GLU A 192 -6.41 6.48 10.06
N ARG A 193 -6.84 5.68 9.07
CA ARG A 193 -6.52 4.24 9.01
C ARG A 193 -5.03 4.02 8.82
N ALA A 194 -4.33 4.90 8.10
CA ALA A 194 -2.89 4.79 7.85
C ALA A 194 -2.06 4.83 9.16
N LYS A 195 -2.59 5.40 10.25
CA LYS A 195 -1.95 5.37 11.57
C LYS A 195 -1.66 3.93 12.04
N LYS A 196 -2.51 2.97 11.67
CA LYS A 196 -2.36 1.54 12.04
C LYS A 196 -1.07 0.91 11.52
N VAL A 197 -0.58 1.36 10.36
CA VAL A 197 0.59 0.75 9.72
C VAL A 197 1.90 1.46 10.09
N VAL A 198 1.82 2.75 10.48
CA VAL A 198 3.01 3.56 10.82
C VAL A 198 3.36 3.53 12.31
N THR A 199 2.42 3.25 13.20
CA THR A 199 2.70 3.11 14.64
C THR A 199 3.25 1.71 14.92
N PRO A 200 4.41 1.57 15.58
CA PRO A 200 4.90 0.26 16.01
C PRO A 200 3.83 -0.46 16.83
N TRP A 201 3.64 -1.76 16.58
CA TRP A 201 2.76 -2.57 17.42
C TRP A 201 3.39 -2.64 18.81
N CYS A 202 2.89 -1.86 19.76
CA CYS A 202 3.17 -2.13 21.17
C CYS A 202 2.54 -3.48 21.47
N SER A 203 3.36 -4.52 21.60
CA SER A 203 3.00 -5.66 22.43
C SER A 203 2.76 -5.08 23.82
N SER A 204 1.51 -4.79 24.15
CA SER A 204 1.11 -4.68 25.54
C SER A 204 1.51 -6.01 26.13
N GLY A 205 2.56 -5.99 26.96
CA GLY A 205 2.97 -7.15 27.71
C GLY A 205 1.77 -7.66 28.50
N THR A 206 1.47 -8.93 28.29
CA THR A 206 0.73 -9.78 29.23
C THR A 206 1.51 -11.06 29.36
#